data_AF-A0A2T7U1I6-F1
#
_entry.id   AF-A0A2T7U1I6-F1
#
_cell.length_a   1.000
_cell.length_b   1.000
_cell.length_c   1.000
_cell.angle_alpha   90.00
_cell.angle_beta   90.00
_cell.angle_gamma   90.00
#
_symmetry.space_group_name_H-M   'P 1'
#
loop_
_entity.id
_entity.type
_entity.pdbx_description
1 polymer ?
#
loop_
_entity_poly.entity_id
_entity_poly.type
_entity_poly.pdbx_seq_one_letter_code
_entity_poly.pdbx_strand_id
1 'polypeptide(L)' 'MFIMPYRQEDIARVQERIVEADLRVSAQIARIERMIEKGHDVTEAKDLLRKLELILDQWHVRRRLMLDVITRG' A
#
# COMPACT_ATOMS: atom_id res chain seq x y z
N MET A 1 24.98 6.01 -15.23
CA MET A 1 23.88 5.62 -14.33
C MET A 1 23.66 4.13 -14.51
N PHE A 2 24.19 3.31 -13.59
CA PHE A 2 24.05 1.84 -13.66
C PHE A 2 22.65 1.48 -13.17
N ILE A 3 21.77 1.09 -14.08
CA ILE A 3 20.50 0.46 -13.73
C ILE A 3 20.86 -0.96 -13.29
N MET A 4 20.99 -1.18 -11.98
CA MET A 4 21.01 -2.52 -11.41
C MET A 4 19.72 -3.21 -11.88
N PRO A 5 19.78 -4.29 -12.68
CA PRO A 5 18.57 -4.94 -13.15
C PRO A 5 17.88 -5.51 -11.91
N TYR A 6 16.68 -5.00 -11.60
CA TYR A 6 15.84 -5.58 -10.56
C TYR A 6 15.63 -7.05 -10.90
N ARG A 7 16.06 -7.96 -10.01
CA ARG A 7 15.79 -9.39 -10.21
C ARG A 7 14.30 -9.61 -10.06
N GLN A 8 13.76 -10.56 -10.83
CA GLN A 8 12.34 -10.91 -10.78
C GLN A 8 11.86 -11.26 -9.36
N GLU A 9 12.74 -11.85 -8.55
CA GLU A 9 12.51 -12.13 -7.12
C GLU A 9 12.36 -10.87 -6.26
N ASP A 10 13.16 -9.82 -6.51
CA ASP A 10 13.06 -8.55 -5.79
C ASP A 10 11.73 -7.85 -6.09
N ILE A 11 11.28 -7.94 -7.34
CA ILE A 11 9.98 -7.41 -7.77
C ILE A 11 8.85 -8.20 -7.12
N ALA A 12 8.90 -9.53 -7.15
CA ALA A 12 7.89 -10.38 -6.51
C ALA A 12 7.75 -10.08 -5.01
N ARG A 13 8.88 -9.91 -4.30
CA ARG A 13 8.89 -9.55 -2.87
C ARG A 13 8.29 -8.16 -2.62
N VAL A 14 8.53 -7.19 -3.51
CA VAL A 14 7.88 -5.87 -3.41
C VAL A 14 6.38 -6.00 -3.63
N GLN A 15 5.93 -6.81 -4.58
CA GLN A 15 4.51 -7.05 -4.82
C GLN A 15 3.81 -7.69 -3.64
N GLU A 16 4.43 -8.72 -3.04
CA GLU A 16 3.91 -9.38 -1.85
C GLU A 16 3.71 -8.40 -0.68
N ARG A 17 4.69 -7.53 -0.44
CA ARG A 17 4.60 -6.50 0.62
C ARG A 17 3.50 -5.47 0.35
N ILE A 18 3.25 -5.11 -0.90
CA ILE A 18 2.16 -4.20 -1.26
C ILE A 18 0.81 -4.86 -0.96
N VAL A 19 0.63 -6.12 -1.36
CA VAL A 19 -0.60 -6.89 -1.08
C VAL A 19 -0.83 -7.03 0.42
N GLU A 20 0.23 -7.32 1.19
CA GLU A 20 0.13 -7.40 2.65
C GLU A 20 -0.31 -6.04 3.25
N ALA A 21 0.24 -4.94 2.75
CA ALA A 21 -0.10 -3.61 3.23
C ALA A 21 -1.55 -3.22 2.87
N ASP A 22 -2.05 -3.58 1.68
CA ASP A 22 -3.45 -3.39 1.28
C ASP A 22 -4.41 -4.13 2.22
N LEU A 23 -4.09 -5.39 2.57
CA LEU A 23 -4.88 -6.19 3.51
C LEU A 23 -4.91 -5.56 4.90
N ARG A 24 -3.78 -5.05 5.38
CA ARG A 24 -3.69 -4.37 6.68
C ARG A 24 -4.51 -3.09 6.71
N VAL A 25 -4.48 -2.28 5.65
CA VAL A 25 -5.28 -1.05 5.55
C VAL A 25 -6.78 -1.38 5.50
N SER A 26 -7.17 -2.40 4.74
CA SER A 26 -8.55 -2.91 4.70
C SER A 26 -9.05 -3.33 6.09
N ALA A 27 -8.19 -3.99 6.88
CA ALA A 27 -8.52 -4.35 8.25
C ALA A 27 -8.65 -3.13 9.19
N GLN A 28 -7.87 -2.06 8.99
CA GLN A 28 -8.01 -0.82 9.76
C GLN A 28 -9.31 -0.09 9.43
N ILE A 29 -9.73 -0.06 8.16
CA ILE A 29 -11.03 0.48 7.75
C ILE A 29 -12.16 -0.21 8.50
N ALA A 30 -12.22 -1.55 8.43
CA ALA A 30 -13.24 -2.33 9.11
C ALA A 30 -13.21 -2.15 10.64
N ARG A 31 -12.03 -1.91 11.23
CA ARG A 31 -11.91 -1.61 12.66
C ARG A 31 -12.47 -0.22 13.00
N ILE A 32 -12.16 0.79 12.19
CA ILE A 32 -12.65 2.16 12.37
C ILE A 32 -14.18 2.18 12.22
N GLU A 33 -14.74 1.49 11.24
CA GLU A 33 -16.20 1.35 11.06
C GLU A 33 -16.88 0.78 12.32
N ARG A 34 -16.36 -0.33 12.85
CA ARG A 34 -16.86 -0.89 14.12
C ARG A 34 -16.69 0.05 15.31
N MET A 35 -15.67 0.90 15.31
CA MET A 35 -15.49 1.89 16.37
C MET A 35 -16.52 3.03 16.27
N ILE A 36 -16.86 3.45 15.05
CA ILE A 36 -17.93 4.43 14.78
C ILE A 36 -19.28 3.87 15.25
N GLU A 37 -19.60 2.63 14.91
CA GLU A 37 -20.84 1.96 15.33
C GLU A 37 -21.01 1.93 16.87
N LYS A 38 -19.89 1.83 17.60
CA LYS A 38 -19.85 1.84 19.06
C LYS A 38 -19.81 3.24 19.68
N GLY A 39 -19.85 4.29 18.86
CA GLY A 39 -19.81 5.69 19.31
C GLY A 39 -18.44 6.15 19.81
N HIS A 40 -17.35 5.47 19.44
CA HIS A 40 -16.01 5.94 19.77
C HIS A 40 -15.60 7.13 18.89
N ASP A 41 -14.82 8.05 19.46
CA ASP A 41 -14.10 9.04 18.66
C ASP A 41 -13.01 8.32 17.85
N VAL A 42 -13.06 8.52 16.53
CA VAL A 42 -12.14 7.92 15.56
C VAL A 42 -11.40 8.99 14.74
N THR A 43 -11.43 10.25 15.16
CA THR A 43 -10.85 11.37 14.41
C THR A 43 -9.38 11.12 14.08
N GLU A 44 -8.57 10.78 15.08
CA GLU A 44 -7.15 10.48 14.89
C GLU A 44 -6.94 9.21 14.04
N ALA A 45 -7.76 8.18 14.26
CA ALA A 45 -7.68 6.92 13.51
C ALA A 45 -7.95 7.14 12.01
N LYS A 46 -8.92 8.00 11.67
CA LYS A 46 -9.22 8.39 10.28
C LYS A 46 -8.09 9.18 9.64
N ASP A 47 -7.47 10.09 10.38
CA ASP A 47 -6.34 10.88 9.85
C ASP A 47 -5.10 10.01 9.63
N LEU A 48 -4.85 9.04 10.51
CA LEU A 48 -3.79 8.04 10.30
C LEU A 48 -4.10 7.13 9.12
N LEU A 49 -5.35 6.67 8.98
CA LEU A 49 -5.78 5.85 7.85
C LEU A 49 -5.55 6.57 6.52
N ARG A 50 -5.94 7.84 6.40
CA ARG A 50 -5.71 8.66 5.20
C ARG A 50 -4.23 8.75 4.82
N LYS A 51 -3.33 8.87 5.80
CA LYS A 51 -1.89 8.89 5.54
C LYS A 51 -1.39 7.54 5.02
N LEU A 52 -1.91 6.44 5.57
CA LEU A 52 -1.58 5.09 5.10
C LEU A 52 -2.09 4.85 3.68
N GLU A 53 -3.32 5.27 3.37
CA GLU A 53 -3.89 5.21 2.01
C GLU A 53 -3.06 6.00 1.00
N LEU A 54 -2.62 7.22 1.36
CA LEU A 54 -1.75 8.03 0.51
C LEU A 54 -0.40 7.35 0.23
N ILE A 55 0.22 6.77 1.25
CA ILE A 55 1.48 6.03 1.10
C ILE A 55 1.27 4.82 0.19
N LEU A 56 0.20 4.06 0.38
CA LEU A 56 -0.14 2.90 -0.45
C LEU A 56 -0.34 3.29 -1.91
N ASP A 57 -1.06 4.38 -2.19
CA ASP A 57 -1.27 4.87 -3.55
C ASP A 57 0.06 5.18 -4.26
N GLN A 58 1.00 5.82 -3.54
CA GLN A 58 2.36 6.06 -4.06
C GLN A 58 3.11 4.75 -4.38
N TRP A 59 2.96 3.71 -3.54
CA TRP A 59 3.54 2.40 -3.81
C TRP A 59 2.90 1.71 -5.01
N HIS A 60 1.58 1.84 -5.20
CA HIS A 60 0.86 1.33 -6.37
C HIS A 60 1.31 2.01 -7.66
N VAL A 61 1.48 3.33 -7.65
CA VAL A 61 2.04 4.09 -8.78
C VAL A 61 3.46 3.63 -9.08
N ARG A 62 4.32 3.52 -8.06
CA ARG A 62 5.71 3.07 -8.24
C ARG A 62 5.79 1.64 -8.78
N ARG A 63 4.92 0.74 -8.32
CA ARG A 63 4.80 -0.63 -8.84
C ARG A 63 4.46 -0.63 -10.33
N ARG A 64 3.50 0.20 -10.75
CA ARG A 64 3.11 0.32 -12.17
C ARG A 64 4.28 0.79 -13.03
N LEU A 65 5.00 1.82 -12.58
CA LEU A 65 6.20 2.31 -13.28
C LEU A 65 7.29 1.24 -13.39
N MET A 66 7.53 0.47 -12.32
CA MET A 66 8.50 -0.64 -12.36
C MET A 66 8.10 -1.72 -13.35
N LEU A 67 6.82 -2.13 -13.36
CA LEU A 67 6.31 -3.14 -14.28
C LEU A 67 6.34 -2.68 -15.74
N ASP A 68 6.03 -1.41 -16.00
CA ASP A 68 6.12 -0.82 -17.35
C ASP A 68 7.55 -0.84 -17.88
N VAL A 69 8.55 -0.53 -17.04
CA VAL A 69 9.97 -0.59 -17.41
C VAL A 69 10.40 -2.00 -17.76
N ILE A 70 9.93 -3.01 -17.03
CA ILE A 70 10.26 -4.42 -17.28
C ILE A 70 9.57 -4.94 -18.55
N THR A 71 8.34 -4.51 -18.81
CA THR A 71 7.55 -4.99 -19.94
C THR A 71 8.00 -4.37 -21.27
N ARG A 72 8.62 -3.19 -21.22
CA ARG A 72 9.16 -2.47 -22.39
C ARG A 72 10.65 -2.76 -22.64
N GLY A 73 11.29 -3.54 -21.77
CA GLY A 73 12.70 -3.95 -21.85
C GLY A 73 12.87 -5.26 -22.61
#